data_AF-A0A3B9EF59-F1
#
_entry.id   AF-A0A3B9EF59-F1
#
_cell.length_a   1.000
_cell.length_b   1.000
_cell.length_c   1.000
_cell.angle_alpha   90.00
_cell.angle_beta   90.00
_cell.angle_gamma   90.00
#
_symmetry.space_group_name_H-M   'P 1'
#
loop_
_entity.id
_entity.type
_entity.pdbx_description
1 polymer ?
#
loop_
_entity_poly.entity_id
_entity_poly.type
_entity_poly.pdbx_seq_one_letter_code
_entity_poly.pdbx_strand_id
1 'polypeptide(L)'
;AVMAAASTFEAHPPAELFDTLGMTHTWAETDWRGNYILSSQVWTTARDLARFGQLYLQDGMWEGERLLPQGWRDYVTAPTGPQPPTGDFGYGATFWLMNRSEGVPADAFAAFGNRGQYVVIVPSRQVVIVRRGEDPAGKPFDIAAFARSVLESLD
;
A
#
# COMPACT_ATOMS: atom_id res chain seq x y z
N ALA A 1 7.59 21.26 5.40
CA ALA A 1 6.28 20.86 4.86
C ALA A 1 5.26 21.84 5.40
N VAL A 2 4.55 22.50 4.49
CA VAL A 2 3.73 23.71 4.71
C VAL A 2 2.47 23.36 5.50
N MET A 3 1.94 24.32 6.26
CA MET A 3 0.63 24.31 6.95
C MET A 3 -0.59 23.83 6.14
N ALA A 4 -0.43 23.50 4.86
CA ALA A 4 -1.50 23.05 3.97
C ALA A 4 -2.09 21.68 4.33
N ALA A 5 -1.36 20.80 5.04
CA ALA A 5 -1.90 19.51 5.47
C ALA A 5 -2.71 19.58 6.79
N ALA A 6 -2.50 20.61 7.61
CA ALA A 6 -3.12 20.70 8.94
C ALA A 6 -4.64 20.87 8.85
N SER A 7 -5.12 21.79 8.00
CA SER A 7 -6.56 21.98 7.79
C SER A 7 -7.23 20.77 7.14
N THR A 8 -6.49 19.99 6.35
CA THR A 8 -7.02 18.78 5.70
C THR A 8 -7.31 17.69 6.73
N PHE A 9 -6.41 17.42 7.68
CA PHE A 9 -6.65 16.36 8.67
C PHE A 9 -7.59 16.77 9.79
N GLU A 10 -7.81 18.07 10.00
CA GLU A 10 -8.92 18.55 10.84
C GLU A 10 -10.28 18.28 10.16
N ALA A 11 -10.39 18.51 8.85
CA ALA A 11 -11.62 18.29 8.10
C ALA A 11 -11.84 16.82 7.67
N HIS A 12 -10.76 16.06 7.49
CA HIS A 12 -10.73 14.68 6.99
C HIS A 12 -9.74 13.87 7.82
N PRO A 13 -10.08 13.53 9.08
CA PRO A 13 -9.21 12.75 9.93
C PRO A 13 -9.00 11.34 9.36
N PRO A 14 -7.79 10.75 9.44
CA PRO A 14 -7.53 9.39 8.95
C PRO A 14 -8.48 8.33 9.53
N ALA A 15 -8.98 8.54 10.75
CA ALA A 15 -9.93 7.66 11.40
C ALA A 15 -11.26 7.52 10.62
N GLU A 16 -11.69 8.56 9.90
CA GLU A 16 -12.88 8.49 9.05
C GLU A 16 -12.65 7.54 7.88
N LEU A 17 -11.50 7.63 7.20
CA LEU A 17 -11.14 6.68 6.15
C LEU A 17 -11.04 5.25 6.71
N PHE A 18 -10.44 5.07 7.88
CA PHE A 18 -10.33 3.75 8.50
C PHE A 18 -11.71 3.16 8.82
N ASP A 19 -12.62 3.96 9.35
CA ASP A 19 -13.99 3.54 9.65
C ASP A 19 -14.75 3.16 8.36
N THR A 20 -14.69 4.02 7.34
CA THR A 20 -15.30 3.76 6.01
C THR A 20 -14.81 2.45 5.41
N LEU A 21 -13.52 2.15 5.52
CA LEU A 21 -12.94 0.89 5.03
C LEU A 21 -13.14 -0.29 5.98
N GLY A 22 -13.79 -0.12 7.14
CA GLY A 22 -13.96 -1.16 8.15
C GLY A 22 -12.64 -1.62 8.79
N MET A 23 -11.63 -0.75 8.80
CA MET A 23 -10.30 -0.97 9.39
C MET A 23 -10.31 -0.70 10.91
N THR A 24 -11.21 -1.33 11.64
CA THR A 24 -11.53 -1.02 13.05
C THR A 24 -10.42 -1.35 14.06
N HIS A 25 -9.32 -1.96 13.61
CA HIS A 25 -8.13 -2.26 14.43
C HIS A 25 -6.90 -1.54 13.89
N THR A 26 -7.12 -0.34 13.32
CA THR A 26 -6.07 0.52 12.78
C THR A 26 -6.05 1.86 13.51
N TRP A 27 -4.86 2.30 13.93
CA TRP A 27 -4.66 3.62 14.50
C TRP A 27 -3.41 4.29 13.93
N ALA A 28 -3.50 5.59 13.67
CA ALA A 28 -2.38 6.43 13.25
C ALA A 28 -1.88 7.25 14.44
N GLU A 29 -0.58 7.23 14.69
CA GLU A 29 0.03 8.06 15.75
C GLU A 29 0.17 9.52 15.32
N THR A 30 0.29 10.39 16.31
CA THR A 30 0.63 11.80 16.14
C THR A 30 1.95 12.14 16.82
N ASP A 31 2.62 13.18 16.33
CA ASP A 31 3.72 13.79 17.06
C ASP A 31 3.23 14.49 18.34
N TRP A 32 4.16 15.05 19.11
CA TRP A 32 3.88 15.77 20.35
C TRP A 32 3.05 17.06 20.17
N ARG A 33 2.84 17.53 18.94
CA ARG A 33 1.99 18.67 18.59
C ARG A 33 0.63 18.24 18.02
N GLY A 34 0.36 16.94 17.93
CA GLY A 34 -0.88 16.40 17.37
C GLY A 34 -0.88 16.25 15.84
N ASN A 35 0.26 16.40 15.16
CA ASN A 35 0.31 16.16 13.71
C ASN A 35 0.42 14.66 13.43
N TYR A 36 -0.44 14.13 12.56
CA TYR A 36 -0.36 12.72 12.17
C TYR A 36 0.98 12.38 11.52
N ILE A 37 1.54 11.26 11.96
CA ILE A 37 2.70 10.62 11.33
C ILE A 37 2.13 9.51 10.44
N LEU A 38 2.06 9.76 9.14
CA LEU A 38 1.50 8.82 8.16
C LEU A 38 2.56 8.19 7.25
N SER A 39 3.81 8.66 7.34
CA SER A 39 4.95 8.02 6.68
C SER A 39 5.42 6.75 7.40
N SER A 40 5.04 6.60 8.66
CA SER A 40 5.35 5.49 9.57
C SER A 40 4.35 5.52 10.74
N GLN A 41 4.45 4.62 11.72
CA GLN A 41 3.64 4.68 12.95
C GLN A 41 2.11 4.63 12.75
N VAL A 42 1.69 3.98 11.66
CA VAL A 42 0.32 3.48 11.52
C VAL A 42 0.33 2.00 11.91
N TRP A 43 -0.45 1.67 12.92
CA TRP A 43 -0.53 0.32 13.46
C TRP A 43 -1.84 -0.29 13.04
N THR A 44 -1.77 -1.53 12.54
CA THR A 44 -2.89 -2.11 11.80
C THR A 44 -2.78 -3.62 11.77
N THR A 45 -3.91 -4.30 11.56
CA THR A 45 -3.95 -5.75 11.36
C THR A 45 -3.69 -6.12 9.90
N ALA A 46 -3.27 -7.35 9.64
CA ALA A 46 -3.13 -7.82 8.26
C ALA A 46 -4.47 -7.79 7.50
N ARG A 47 -5.58 -8.02 8.21
CA ARG A 47 -6.93 -7.97 7.64
C ARG A 47 -7.34 -6.55 7.27
N ASP A 48 -7.01 -5.56 8.10
CA ASP A 48 -7.32 -4.16 7.81
C ASP A 48 -6.47 -3.64 6.64
N LEU A 49 -5.17 -3.98 6.59
CA LEU A 49 -4.34 -3.68 5.41
C LEU A 49 -4.85 -4.35 4.14
N ALA A 50 -5.46 -5.54 4.24
CA ALA A 50 -6.06 -6.19 3.07
C ALA A 50 -7.23 -5.37 2.53
N ARG A 51 -8.01 -4.70 3.39
CA ARG A 51 -9.08 -3.78 2.97
C ARG A 51 -8.52 -2.54 2.27
N PHE A 52 -7.43 -1.97 2.80
CA PHE A 52 -6.70 -0.91 2.10
C PHE A 52 -6.21 -1.36 0.72
N GLY A 53 -5.59 -2.53 0.61
CA GLY A 53 -5.18 -3.08 -0.69
C GLY A 53 -6.37 -3.35 -1.62
N GLN A 54 -7.50 -3.78 -1.06
CA GLN A 54 -8.74 -4.05 -1.79
C GLN A 54 -9.36 -2.77 -2.38
N LEU A 55 -9.28 -1.63 -1.69
CA LEU A 55 -9.69 -0.32 -2.23
C LEU A 55 -8.93 0.00 -3.52
N TYR A 56 -7.61 -0.18 -3.52
CA TYR A 56 -6.78 0.06 -4.70
C TYR A 56 -6.99 -0.99 -5.80
N LEU A 57 -7.23 -2.25 -5.41
CA LEU A 57 -7.61 -3.31 -6.34
C LEU A 57 -8.90 -2.95 -7.10
N GLN A 58 -9.85 -2.31 -6.41
CA GLN A 58 -11.14 -1.84 -6.93
C GLN A 58 -11.10 -0.43 -7.56
N ASP A 59 -9.91 0.11 -7.84
CA ASP A 59 -9.73 1.46 -8.42
C ASP A 59 -10.47 2.56 -7.62
N GLY A 60 -10.37 2.49 -6.29
CA GLY A 60 -10.94 3.48 -5.39
C GLY A 60 -12.44 3.34 -5.11
N MET A 61 -13.08 2.29 -5.62
CA MET A 61 -14.45 1.94 -5.24
C MET A 61 -14.44 1.17 -3.92
N TRP A 62 -15.41 1.43 -3.07
CA TRP A 62 -15.65 0.68 -1.84
C TRP A 62 -17.15 0.61 -1.58
N GLU A 63 -17.69 -0.62 -1.45
CA GLU A 63 -19.13 -0.85 -1.19
C GLU A 63 -20.11 -0.08 -2.11
N GLY A 64 -19.70 0.18 -3.36
CA GLY A 64 -20.51 0.90 -4.36
C GLY A 64 -20.31 2.42 -4.36
N GLU A 65 -19.54 2.97 -3.42
CA GLU A 65 -19.14 4.37 -3.37
C GLU A 65 -17.74 4.58 -3.97
N ARG A 66 -17.53 5.73 -4.61
CA ARG A 66 -16.21 6.13 -5.13
C ARG A 66 -15.49 6.99 -4.10
N LEU A 67 -14.44 6.45 -3.48
CA LEU A 67 -13.61 7.16 -2.50
C LEU A 67 -12.37 7.81 -3.13
N LEU A 68 -11.82 7.22 -4.20
CA LEU A 68 -10.68 7.79 -4.93
C LEU A 68 -11.09 8.14 -6.38
N PRO A 69 -10.45 9.14 -7.00
CA PRO A 69 -10.73 9.51 -8.39
C PRO A 69 -10.72 8.31 -9.33
N GLN A 70 -11.51 8.38 -10.40
CA GLN A 70 -11.46 7.33 -11.43
C GLN A 70 -10.06 7.23 -12.05
N GLY A 71 -9.56 6.01 -12.21
CA GLY A 71 -8.20 5.77 -12.72
C GLY A 71 -7.10 6.02 -11.69
N TRP A 72 -7.44 6.05 -10.40
CA TRP A 72 -6.45 6.24 -9.34
C TRP A 72 -5.42 5.12 -9.29
N ARG A 73 -5.83 3.87 -9.57
CA ARG A 73 -4.89 2.75 -9.69
C ARG A 73 -3.90 2.98 -10.82
N ASP A 74 -4.37 3.43 -11.98
CA ASP A 74 -3.51 3.70 -13.13
C ASP A 74 -2.52 4.84 -12.83
N TYR A 75 -2.98 5.87 -12.10
CA TYR A 75 -2.12 6.95 -11.61
C TYR A 75 -1.00 6.44 -10.68
N VAL A 76 -1.31 5.61 -9.68
CA VAL A 76 -0.27 5.13 -8.74
C VAL A 76 0.64 4.06 -9.33
N THR A 77 0.19 3.36 -10.37
CA THR A 77 1.00 2.36 -11.08
C THR A 77 1.83 2.94 -12.22
N ALA A 78 1.61 4.20 -12.58
CA ALA A 78 2.42 4.88 -13.60
C ALA A 78 3.84 5.18 -13.07
N PRO A 79 4.91 4.72 -13.76
CA PRO A 79 6.28 5.05 -13.39
C PRO A 79 6.51 6.57 -13.50
N THR A 80 6.57 7.24 -12.35
CA THR A 80 6.61 8.71 -12.27
C THR A 80 7.64 9.16 -11.24
N GLY A 81 8.36 10.24 -11.55
CA GLY A 81 9.46 10.72 -10.70
C GLY A 81 10.73 9.84 -10.77
N PRO A 82 11.70 10.08 -9.86
CA PRO A 82 12.94 9.31 -9.83
C PRO A 82 12.69 7.81 -9.68
N GLN A 83 13.29 7.02 -10.56
CA GLN A 83 13.17 5.56 -10.54
C GLN A 83 14.37 4.91 -9.86
N PRO A 84 14.19 3.76 -9.19
CA PRO A 84 15.31 2.93 -8.76
C PRO A 84 16.21 2.63 -9.97
N PRO A 85 17.53 2.90 -9.87
CA PRO A 85 18.46 2.74 -10.99
C PRO A 85 18.75 1.27 -11.29
N THR A 86 18.55 0.39 -10.32
CA THR A 86 18.78 -1.06 -10.40
C THR A 86 17.73 -1.80 -9.57
N GLY A 87 17.65 -3.12 -9.77
CA GLY A 87 16.74 -4.01 -9.05
C GLY A 87 15.40 -4.23 -9.75
N ASP A 88 14.57 -5.03 -9.10
CA ASP A 88 13.39 -5.65 -9.71
C ASP A 88 12.10 -4.84 -9.49
N PHE A 89 12.25 -3.59 -9.05
CA PHE A 89 11.14 -2.70 -8.72
C PHE A 89 11.24 -1.34 -9.44
N GLY A 90 10.09 -0.78 -9.78
CA GLY A 90 9.91 0.63 -10.13
C GLY A 90 9.22 1.42 -9.01
N TYR A 91 8.88 2.68 -9.28
CA TYR A 91 8.14 3.51 -8.32
C TYR A 91 7.12 4.42 -9.02
N GLY A 92 5.94 4.59 -8.44
CA GLY A 92 4.87 5.46 -8.94
C GLY A 92 4.03 6.00 -7.79
N ALA A 93 3.82 7.32 -7.73
CA ALA A 93 3.03 8.03 -6.72
C ALA A 93 2.86 7.32 -5.35
N THR A 94 3.97 7.07 -4.64
CA THR A 94 4.09 6.43 -3.30
C THR A 94 4.00 4.89 -3.22
N PHE A 95 3.87 4.21 -4.36
CA PHE A 95 3.89 2.76 -4.47
C PHE A 95 5.14 2.23 -5.18
N TRP A 96 5.59 1.07 -4.76
CA TRP A 96 6.57 0.27 -5.48
C TRP A 96 5.88 -0.49 -6.61
N LEU A 97 6.49 -0.50 -7.79
CA LEU A 97 5.99 -1.22 -8.94
C LEU A 97 6.75 -2.54 -9.04
N MET A 98 6.05 -3.66 -9.19
CA MET A 98 6.65 -4.98 -9.38
C MET A 98 6.73 -5.37 -10.86
N ASN A 99 6.61 -4.39 -11.75
CA ASN A 99 6.62 -4.58 -13.21
C ASN A 99 7.95 -5.06 -13.81
N ARG A 100 9.01 -5.11 -13.00
CA ARG A 100 10.33 -5.68 -13.36
C ARG A 100 10.61 -6.99 -12.62
N SER A 101 9.69 -7.46 -11.78
CA SER A 101 9.86 -8.67 -10.98
C SER A 101 9.51 -9.91 -11.81
N GLU A 102 10.50 -10.78 -12.05
CA GLU A 102 10.32 -11.96 -12.89
C GLU A 102 9.31 -12.96 -12.29
N GLY A 103 8.31 -13.35 -13.10
CA GLY A 103 7.25 -14.27 -12.70
C GLY A 103 6.17 -13.65 -11.81
N VAL A 104 6.20 -12.34 -11.58
CA VAL A 104 5.09 -11.59 -10.99
C VAL A 104 4.38 -10.82 -12.13
N PRO A 105 3.04 -10.79 -12.18
CA PRO A 105 2.31 -10.01 -13.20
C PRO A 105 2.77 -8.55 -13.24
N ALA A 106 2.94 -8.02 -14.44
CA ALA A 106 3.52 -6.68 -14.63
C ALA A 106 2.65 -5.53 -14.09
N ASP A 107 1.36 -5.79 -13.84
CA ASP A 107 0.43 -4.85 -13.23
C ASP A 107 0.43 -4.92 -11.69
N ALA A 108 1.30 -5.75 -11.09
CA ALA A 108 1.45 -5.81 -9.65
C ALA A 108 2.20 -4.58 -9.11
N PHE A 109 1.72 -4.08 -7.98
CA PHE A 109 2.31 -2.95 -7.27
C PHE A 109 2.11 -3.13 -5.76
N ALA A 110 2.86 -2.39 -4.95
CA ALA A 110 2.92 -2.65 -3.54
C ALA A 110 3.29 -1.45 -2.67
N ALA A 111 2.80 -1.47 -1.43
CA ALA A 111 3.29 -0.63 -0.35
C ALA A 111 4.33 -1.42 0.45
N PHE A 112 5.55 -0.88 0.58
CA PHE A 112 6.63 -1.49 1.35
C PHE A 112 6.87 -0.69 2.63
N GLY A 113 6.89 -1.38 3.77
CA GLY A 113 7.23 -0.84 5.07
C GLY A 113 8.52 -1.47 5.61
N ASN A 114 9.14 -0.75 6.54
CA ASN A 114 10.40 -1.17 7.16
C ASN A 114 10.30 -2.58 7.78
N ARG A 115 11.39 -3.36 7.69
CA ARG A 115 11.51 -4.72 8.23
C ARG A 115 10.47 -5.71 7.70
N GLY A 116 10.01 -5.50 6.47
CA GLY A 116 9.26 -6.50 5.73
C GLY A 116 7.75 -6.42 5.91
N GLN A 117 7.20 -5.22 6.06
CA GLN A 117 5.75 -5.02 5.92
C GLN A 117 5.43 -4.86 4.44
N TYR A 118 4.48 -5.62 3.92
CA TYR A 118 4.12 -5.59 2.51
C TYR A 118 2.61 -5.66 2.33
N VAL A 119 2.10 -4.84 1.42
CA VAL A 119 0.78 -5.00 0.80
C VAL A 119 1.03 -5.05 -0.69
N VAL A 120 0.92 -6.23 -1.29
CA VAL A 120 1.06 -6.44 -2.74
C VAL A 120 -0.33 -6.58 -3.34
N ILE A 121 -0.60 -5.84 -4.40
CA ILE A 121 -1.89 -5.79 -5.10
C ILE A 121 -1.65 -6.24 -6.54
N VAL A 122 -2.42 -7.23 -6.99
CA VAL A 122 -2.26 -7.87 -8.31
C VAL A 122 -3.60 -7.82 -9.05
N PRO A 123 -3.86 -6.74 -9.82
CA PRO A 123 -5.17 -6.52 -10.45
C PRO A 123 -5.60 -7.63 -11.39
N SER A 124 -4.72 -8.08 -12.28
CA SER A 124 -4.93 -9.15 -13.25
C SER A 124 -5.32 -10.48 -12.62
N ARG A 125 -4.99 -10.66 -11.34
CA ARG A 125 -5.26 -11.88 -10.56
C ARG A 125 -6.35 -11.68 -9.51
N GLN A 126 -6.87 -10.47 -9.33
CA GLN A 126 -7.84 -10.12 -8.28
C GLN A 126 -7.37 -10.52 -6.87
N VAL A 127 -6.08 -10.32 -6.60
CA VAL A 127 -5.44 -10.78 -5.36
C VAL A 127 -4.78 -9.61 -4.62
N VAL A 128 -4.93 -9.62 -3.30
CA VAL A 128 -4.16 -8.78 -2.37
C VAL A 128 -3.39 -9.71 -1.42
N ILE A 129 -2.08 -9.51 -1.32
CA ILE A 129 -1.20 -10.27 -0.42
C ILE A 129 -0.71 -9.32 0.66
N VAL A 130 -0.98 -9.65 1.92
CA VAL A 130 -0.49 -8.88 3.06
C VAL A 130 0.50 -9.72 3.85
N ARG A 131 1.70 -9.17 4.07
CA ARG A 131 2.70 -9.70 5.00
C ARG A 131 3.00 -8.65 6.05
N ARG A 132 2.90 -9.04 7.32
CA ARG A 132 3.53 -8.31 8.44
C ARG A 132 4.72 -9.12 8.90
N GLY A 133 5.90 -8.51 8.94
CA GLY A 133 7.17 -9.18 9.19
C GLY A 133 8.02 -8.50 10.24
N GLU A 134 9.12 -9.15 10.60
CA GLU A 134 10.22 -8.56 11.38
C GLU A 134 11.51 -9.14 10.81
N ASP A 135 11.95 -8.57 9.68
CA ASP A 135 13.13 -9.04 8.99
C ASP A 135 14.39 -8.73 9.82
N PRO A 136 15.26 -9.73 10.08
CA PRO A 136 16.54 -9.48 10.75
C PRO A 136 17.41 -8.51 9.96
N ALA A 137 18.27 -7.76 10.67
CA ALA A 137 19.21 -6.85 10.04
C ALA A 137 20.05 -7.55 8.96
N GLY A 138 20.09 -6.97 7.76
CA GLY A 138 20.86 -7.48 6.62
C GLY A 138 20.27 -8.71 5.93
N LYS A 139 19.07 -9.16 6.30
CA LYS A 139 18.39 -10.31 5.69
C LYS A 139 16.95 -9.93 5.26
N PRO A 140 16.80 -9.06 4.24
CA PRO A 140 15.49 -8.65 3.78
C PRO A 140 14.72 -9.85 3.22
N PHE A 141 13.41 -9.88 3.45
CA PHE A 141 12.54 -10.89 2.87
C PHE A 141 12.37 -10.68 1.37
N ASP A 142 12.46 -11.76 0.60
CA ASP A 142 12.23 -11.74 -0.84
C ASP A 142 10.72 -11.75 -1.14
N ILE A 143 10.14 -10.55 -1.14
CA ILE A 143 8.70 -10.37 -1.39
C ILE A 143 8.31 -10.75 -2.83
N ALA A 144 9.21 -10.60 -3.81
CA ALA A 144 8.90 -10.92 -5.21
C ALA A 144 8.78 -12.44 -5.40
N ALA A 145 9.75 -13.20 -4.89
CA ALA A 145 9.70 -14.67 -4.93
C ALA A 145 8.51 -15.23 -4.13
N PHE A 146 8.20 -14.63 -2.97
CA PHE A 146 7.02 -15.02 -2.19
C PHE A 146 5.71 -14.73 -2.93
N ALA A 147 5.56 -13.53 -3.49
CA ALA A 147 4.37 -13.16 -4.26
C ALA A 147 4.15 -14.11 -5.44
N ARG A 148 5.22 -14.41 -6.20
CA ARG A 148 5.17 -15.40 -7.28
C ARG A 148 4.67 -16.76 -6.79
N SER A 149 5.26 -17.29 -5.71
CA SER A 149 4.90 -18.60 -5.17
C SER A 149 3.43 -18.65 -4.69
N VAL A 150 2.93 -17.57 -4.09
CA VAL A 150 1.52 -17.46 -3.71
C VAL A 150 0.62 -17.46 -4.95
N LEU A 151 0.95 -16.67 -5.97
CA LEU A 151 0.14 -16.56 -7.18
C LEU A 151 0.08 -17.88 -7.97
N GLU A 152 1.19 -18.63 -8.02
CA GLU A 152 1.25 -19.97 -8.63
C GLU A 152 0.39 -21.00 -7.87
N SER A 153 0.20 -20.82 -6.55
CA SER A 153 -0.61 -21.74 -5.74
C SER A 153 -2.13 -21.50 -5.84
N LEU A 154 -2.55 -20.42 -6.49
CA LEU A 154 -3.96 -20.06 -6.66
C LEU A 154 -4.53 -20.47 -8.03
N ASP A 155 -3.69 -21.02 -8.92
CA ASP A 155 -4.09 -21.65 -10.19
C ASP A 155 -4.55 -23.11 -9.97
#